data_AF-A0A967WDH7-F1
#
_entry.id   AF-A0A967WDH7-F1
#
_cell.length_a   1.000
_cell.length_b   1.000
_cell.length_c   1.000
_cell.angle_alpha   90.00
_cell.angle_beta   90.00
_cell.angle_gamma   90.00
#
_symmetry.space_group_name_H-M   'P 1'
#
loop_
_entity.id
_entity.type
_entity.pdbx_description
1 polymer ?
#
loop_
_entity_poly.entity_id
_entity_poly.type
_entity_poly.pdbx_seq_one_letter_code
_entity_poly.pdbx_strand_id
1 'polypeptide(L)' 'YQDRPAERVTLTLPALNSARQVLFLVTGSAKASIVQAVVEGAGQALPARRIQPAAGQLSWLLDADAARLIGG' A
#
# COMPACT_ATOMS: atom_id res chain seq x y z
N TYR A 1 16.12 -10.65 -14.15
CA TYR A 1 16.15 -10.71 -12.67
C TYR A 1 17.57 -10.89 -12.12
N GLN A 2 18.63 -10.81 -12.94
CA GLN A 2 19.96 -11.31 -12.59
C GLN A 2 20.94 -10.29 -11.97
N ASP A 3 20.56 -9.02 -11.80
CA ASP A 3 21.50 -7.97 -11.31
C ASP A 3 20.98 -7.10 -10.15
N ARG A 4 19.99 -7.58 -9.38
CA ARG A 4 19.49 -6.82 -8.21
C ARG A 4 20.14 -7.33 -6.93
N PRO A 5 20.74 -6.46 -6.07
CA PRO A 5 21.19 -6.88 -4.75
C PRO A 5 19.99 -7.49 -4.00
N ALA A 6 20.16 -8.75 -3.59
CA ALA A 6 19.12 -9.54 -2.95
C ALA A 6 18.94 -9.19 -1.47
N GLU A 7 20.00 -8.70 -0.83
CA GLU A 7 19.97 -8.27 0.57
C GLU A 7 19.22 -6.96 0.73
N ARG A 8 18.29 -6.95 1.69
CA ARG A 8 17.46 -5.79 2.00
C ARG A 8 17.34 -5.64 3.50
N VAL A 9 17.43 -4.39 3.95
CA VAL A 9 16.95 -3.97 5.26
C VAL A 9 15.61 -3.26 5.04
N THR A 10 14.59 -3.64 5.82
CA THR A 10 13.24 -3.07 5.73
C THR A 10 12.69 -2.78 7.11
N LEU A 11 11.88 -1.73 7.23
CA LEU A 11 11.06 -1.54 8.42
C LEU A 11 10.00 -2.64 8.50
N THR A 12 9.65 -3.00 9.72
CA THR A 12 8.60 -3.98 10.03
C THR A 12 7.27 -3.26 10.29
N LEU A 13 6.17 -4.02 10.35
CA LEU A 13 4.83 -3.47 10.59
C LEU A 13 4.73 -2.63 11.88
N PRO A 14 5.30 -3.04 13.04
CA PRO A 14 5.26 -2.20 14.24
C PRO A 14 5.90 -0.82 14.04
N ALA A 15 7.00 -0.74 13.28
CA ALA A 15 7.68 0.52 12.99
C ALA A 15 6.86 1.41 12.05
N LEU A 16 6.21 0.82 11.03
CA LEU A 16 5.36 1.59 10.10
C LEU A 16 4.07 2.05 10.77
N ASN A 17 3.47 1.24 11.65
CA ASN A 17 2.21 1.54 12.35
C ASN A 17 2.37 2.49 13.55
N SER A 18 3.60 2.82 13.96
CA SER A 18 3.85 3.85 14.97
C SER A 18 3.95 5.26 14.38
N ALA A 19 3.92 5.41 13.06
CA ALA A 19 4.01 6.70 12.38
C ALA A 19 2.76 7.56 12.61
N ARG A 20 2.93 8.88 12.72
CA ARG A 20 1.82 9.85 12.79
C ARG A 20 1.06 9.99 11.46
N GLN A 21 1.74 9.73 10.35
CA GLN A 21 1.22 9.81 8.99
C GLN A 21 1.88 8.71 8.16
N VAL A 22 1.07 7.96 7.41
CA VAL A 22 1.54 7.05 6.37
C VAL A 22 0.84 7.40 5.07
N LEU A 23 1.62 7.54 4.00
CA LEU A 23 1.12 7.82 2.65
C LEU A 23 1.51 6.67 1.72
N PHE A 24 0.52 6.05 1.09
CA PHE A 24 0.74 5.24 -0.11
C PHE A 24 0.62 6.13 -1.34
N LEU A 25 1.69 6.24 -2.13
CA LEU A 25 1.68 6.87 -3.44
C LEU A 25 1.71 5.77 -4.52
N VAL A 26 0.67 5.69 -5.35
CA VAL A 26 0.53 4.62 -6.33
C VAL A 26 0.09 5.20 -7.67
N THR A 27 0.80 4.81 -8.74
CA THR A 27 0.53 5.29 -10.10
C THR A 27 0.47 4.13 -11.09
N GLY A 28 -0.36 4.29 -12.13
CA GLY A 28 -0.43 3.42 -13.29
C GLY A 28 -1.42 2.27 -13.17
N SER A 29 -2.03 1.93 -14.30
CA SER A 29 -3.14 0.98 -14.41
C SER A 29 -2.78 -0.45 -13.99
N ALA A 30 -1.49 -0.81 -14.06
CA ALA A 30 -0.97 -2.09 -13.58
C ALA A 30 -1.18 -2.31 -12.07
N LYS A 31 -1.49 -1.24 -11.31
CA LYS A 31 -1.77 -1.32 -9.87
C LYS A 31 -3.26 -1.30 -9.54
N ALA A 32 -4.14 -1.05 -10.50
CA ALA A 32 -5.56 -0.84 -10.23
C ALA A 32 -6.24 -2.01 -9.50
N SER A 33 -5.96 -3.25 -9.91
CA SER A 33 -6.57 -4.44 -9.29
C SER A 33 -6.10 -4.65 -7.86
N ILE A 34 -4.82 -4.41 -7.56
CA ILE A 34 -4.30 -4.57 -6.20
C ILE A 34 -4.72 -3.41 -5.30
N VAL A 35 -4.86 -2.19 -5.85
CA VAL A 35 -5.43 -1.05 -5.12
C VAL A 35 -6.87 -1.35 -4.72
N GLN A 36 -7.70 -1.81 -5.66
CA GLN A 36 -9.08 -2.23 -5.37
C GLN A 36 -9.14 -3.27 -4.24
N ALA A 37 -8.35 -4.35 -4.34
CA ALA A 37 -8.30 -5.39 -3.33
C ALA A 37 -7.91 -4.87 -1.93
N VAL A 38 -6.96 -3.94 -1.86
CA VAL A 38 -6.47 -3.37 -0.60
C VAL A 38 -7.47 -2.39 0.01
N VAL A 39 -8.07 -1.52 -0.81
CA VAL A 39 -8.97 -0.45 -0.37
C VAL A 39 -10.37 -0.97 -0.05
N GLU A 40 -10.98 -1.77 -0.92
CA GLU A 40 -12.34 -2.31 -0.74
C GLU A 40 -12.37 -3.57 0.14
N GLY A 41 -11.20 -4.12 0.44
CA GLY A 41 -11.03 -5.17 1.41
C GLY A 41 -11.32 -6.59 0.92
N ALA A 42 -11.33 -6.81 -0.39
CA ALA A 42 -11.42 -8.13 -1.00
C ALA A 42 -10.06 -8.87 -0.98
N GLY A 43 -9.97 -10.01 -0.30
CA GLY A 43 -8.83 -10.93 -0.38
C GLY A 43 -7.83 -10.92 0.81
N GLN A 44 -6.83 -11.81 0.70
CA GLN A 44 -5.85 -12.22 1.73
C GLN A 44 -5.10 -11.07 2.44
N ALA A 45 -4.36 -11.42 3.50
CA ALA A 45 -3.54 -10.52 4.34
C ALA A 45 -2.35 -9.87 3.62
N LEU A 46 -2.63 -9.03 2.62
CA LEU A 46 -1.62 -8.25 1.89
C LEU A 46 -0.87 -7.32 2.84
N PRO A 47 0.47 -7.16 2.69
CA PRO A 47 1.26 -6.29 3.57
C PRO A 47 0.71 -4.87 3.69
N ALA A 48 0.23 -4.28 2.60
CA ALA A 48 -0.35 -2.92 2.60
C ALA A 48 -1.61 -2.80 3.46
N ARG A 49 -2.45 -3.85 3.56
CA ARG A 49 -3.64 -3.87 4.44
C ARG A 49 -3.29 -3.96 5.93
N ARG A 50 -2.07 -4.40 6.25
CA ARG A 50 -1.58 -4.51 7.63
C ARG A 50 -0.98 -3.19 8.13
N ILE A 51 -0.89 -2.18 7.27
CA ILE A 51 -0.52 -0.84 7.65
C ILE A 51 -1.76 -0.12 8.18
N GLN A 52 -1.83 0.01 9.50
CA GLN A 52 -2.95 0.57 10.25
C GLN A 52 -2.36 1.39 11.41
N PRO A 53 -1.96 2.65 11.16
CA PRO A 53 -1.39 3.50 12.21
C PRO A 53 -2.43 3.78 13.30
N ALA A 54 -2.27 3.19 14.49
CA ALA A 54 -3.30 3.22 15.54
C ALA A 54 -3.60 4.63 16.09
N ALA A 55 -2.59 5.51 16.09
CA ALA A 55 -2.70 6.90 16.53
C ALA A 55 -2.33 7.90 15.42
N GLY A 56 -2.30 7.44 14.17
CA GLY A 56 -1.89 8.22 13.01
C GLY A 56 -2.98 8.25 11.95
N GLN A 57 -2.65 8.86 10.80
CA GLN A 57 -3.50 8.83 9.63
C GLN A 57 -2.85 8.00 8.53
N LEU A 58 -3.70 7.30 7.78
CA LEU A 58 -3.33 6.60 6.55
C LEU A 58 -3.98 7.30 5.37
N SER A 59 -3.18 7.76 4.42
CA SER A 59 -3.65 8.41 3.20
C SER A 59 -3.21 7.62 1.96
N TRP A 60 -4.06 7.64 0.94
CA TRP A 60 -3.81 7.04 -0.37
C TRP A 60 -3.81 8.16 -1.41
N LEU A 61 -2.68 8.35 -2.08
CA LEU A 61 -2.57 9.24 -3.23
C LEU A 61 -2.41 8.38 -4.49
N LEU A 62 -3.46 8.38 -5.29
CA LEU A 62 -3.61 7.53 -6.47
C LEU A 62 -3.73 8.43 -7.71
N ASP A 63 -3.12 8.02 -8.83
CA ASP A 63 -3.51 8.59 -10.12
C ASP A 63 -4.83 7.96 -10.62
N ALA A 64 -5.41 8.56 -11.67
CA ALA A 64 -6.68 8.10 -12.23
C ALA A 64 -6.60 6.64 -12.71
N ASP A 65 -5.47 6.23 -13.27
CA ASP A 65 -5.26 4.88 -13.77
C ASP A 65 -5.21 3.84 -12.65
N ALA A 66 -4.52 4.12 -11.54
CA ALA A 66 -4.46 3.26 -10.36
C ALA A 66 -5.78 3.23 -9.58
N ALA A 67 -6.57 4.31 -9.64
CA ALA A 67 -7.88 4.39 -9.01
C ALA A 67 -9.04 3.87 -9.88
N ARG A 68 -8.80 3.47 -11.14
CA ARG A 68 -9.88 3.17 -12.10
C ARG A 68 -10.84 2.03 -11.71
N LEU A 69 -10.49 1.23 -10.70
CA LEU A 69 -11.27 0.08 -10.24
C LEU A 69 -11.85 0.25 -8.83
N ILE A 70 -11.53 1.32 -8.10
CA ILE A 70 -12.16 1.56 -6.79
C ILE A 70 -13.54 2.20 -6.98
N GLY A 71 -14.55 1.65 -6.32
CA GLY A 71 -15.90 2.22 -6.25
C GLY A 71 -15.89 3.55 -5.52
N GLY A 72 -16.60 4.53 -6.09
CA GLY A 72 -16.86 5.82 -5.44
C GLY A 72 -17.85 5.70 -4.29
#